data_AF-A0A209DAF2-F1
#
_entry.id   AF-A0A209DAF2-F1
#
_cell.length_a   1.000
_cell.length_b   1.000
_cell.length_c   1.000
_cell.angle_alpha   90.00
_cell.angle_beta   90.00
_cell.angle_gamma   90.00
#
_symmetry.space_group_name_H-M   'P 1'
#
loop_
_entity.id
_entity.type
_entity.pdbx_description
1 polymer ?
#
loop_
_entity_poly.entity_id
_entity_poly.type
_entity_poly.pdbx_seq_one_letter_code
_entity_poly.pdbx_strand_id
1 'polypeptide(L)'
;MTSIFARAMGDDFERLHPQLRRRFSVGLESGEACVGRGSMDRIWHGRAFVKPFLALGATRNILVPRTGRDVPFTIENVPYTDSHGRETVTFVRTFALPGGPRRFDATMVHSPERSCVLDYLGTHQHLATDLRLTAEPDGSLLIRSGEHRFREGPVDLRVPRLIGGDAEVRESFDDATGRFRIRVAVTNRRFGPLFGYEGTFRARYVDALRHGVRAGLRPVREEARA
;
A
#
# COMPACT_ATOMS: atom_id res chain seq x y z
N MET A 1 -11.60 -20.01 -3.11
CA MET A 1 -11.22 -18.79 -3.85
C MET A 1 -9.95 -18.25 -3.17
N THR A 2 -9.31 -17.25 -3.73
CA THR A 2 -7.94 -16.87 -3.36
C THR A 2 -7.89 -15.35 -3.28
N SER A 3 -7.17 -14.78 -2.31
CA SER A 3 -7.08 -13.32 -2.13
C SER A 3 -6.60 -12.61 -3.41
N ILE A 4 -6.89 -11.31 -3.53
CA ILE A 4 -6.45 -10.52 -4.70
C ILE A 4 -4.94 -10.60 -4.95
N PHE A 5 -4.14 -10.75 -3.90
CA PHE A 5 -2.69 -10.86 -3.96
C PHE A 5 -2.23 -12.22 -4.44
N ALA A 6 -2.81 -13.28 -3.86
CA ALA A 6 -2.50 -14.65 -4.26
C ALA A 6 -2.92 -14.91 -5.72
N ARG A 7 -4.05 -14.33 -6.16
CA ARG A 7 -4.47 -14.35 -7.56
C ARG A 7 -3.47 -13.64 -8.48
N ALA A 8 -2.93 -12.49 -8.07
CA ALA A 8 -1.98 -11.73 -8.87
C ALA A 8 -0.57 -12.37 -8.92
N MET A 9 -0.16 -13.05 -7.85
CA MET A 9 1.14 -13.72 -7.77
C MET A 9 1.15 -15.13 -8.38
N GLY A 10 -0.01 -15.80 -8.42
CA GLY A 10 -0.09 -17.20 -8.84
C GLY A 10 0.77 -18.10 -7.95
N ASP A 11 1.49 -19.04 -8.56
CA ASP A 11 2.35 -20.02 -7.86
C ASP A 11 3.44 -19.37 -7.00
N ASP A 12 3.83 -18.13 -7.34
CA ASP A 12 4.85 -17.38 -6.58
C ASP A 12 4.38 -17.05 -5.16
N PHE A 13 3.07 -17.02 -4.93
CA PHE A 13 2.50 -16.80 -3.60
C PHE A 13 2.93 -17.87 -2.60
N GLU A 14 3.07 -19.13 -3.05
CA GLU A 14 3.46 -20.24 -2.17
C GLU A 14 4.91 -20.16 -1.71
N ARG A 15 5.76 -19.43 -2.45
CA ARG A 15 7.17 -19.19 -2.11
C ARG A 15 7.36 -18.15 -1.00
N LEU A 16 6.33 -17.39 -0.67
CA LEU A 16 6.38 -16.43 0.43
C LEU A 16 6.51 -17.12 1.78
N HIS A 17 7.15 -16.43 2.73
CA HIS A 17 7.16 -16.82 4.12
C HIS A 17 5.71 -17.05 4.63
N PRO A 18 5.42 -18.09 5.44
CA PRO A 18 4.06 -18.41 5.87
C PRO A 18 3.30 -17.24 6.52
N GLN A 19 4.01 -16.40 7.28
CA GLN A 19 3.43 -15.19 7.89
C GLN A 19 3.06 -14.11 6.86
N LEU A 20 3.83 -13.99 5.77
CA LEU A 20 3.48 -13.10 4.66
C LEU A 20 2.30 -13.66 3.87
N ARG A 21 2.26 -14.97 3.59
CA ARG A 21 1.08 -15.60 2.96
C ARG A 21 -0.18 -15.27 3.74
N ARG A 22 -0.20 -15.54 5.06
CA ARG A 22 -1.36 -15.19 5.91
C ARG A 22 -1.72 -13.71 5.82
N ARG A 23 -0.72 -12.82 5.90
CA ARG A 23 -0.93 -11.36 5.85
C ARG A 23 -1.56 -10.90 4.53
N PHE A 24 -1.17 -11.51 3.41
CA PHE A 24 -1.68 -11.20 2.07
C PHE A 24 -2.83 -12.12 1.63
N SER A 25 -3.25 -13.07 2.47
CA SER A 25 -4.47 -13.87 2.29
C SER A 25 -5.72 -13.18 2.83
N VAL A 26 -5.59 -12.06 3.56
CA VAL A 26 -6.75 -11.27 4.01
C VAL A 26 -7.63 -10.86 2.84
N GLY A 27 -8.94 -11.02 3.01
CA GLY A 27 -9.90 -10.95 1.93
C GLY A 27 -11.31 -11.27 2.41
N LEU A 28 -12.30 -10.94 1.60
CA LEU A 28 -13.72 -11.17 1.90
C LEU A 28 -14.01 -12.65 2.19
N GLU A 29 -13.37 -13.54 1.44
CA GLU A 29 -13.54 -14.98 1.61
C GLU A 29 -12.94 -15.50 2.92
N SER A 30 -11.72 -15.06 3.26
CA SER A 30 -11.09 -15.44 4.53
C SER A 30 -11.89 -14.94 5.73
N GLY A 31 -12.71 -13.90 5.53
CA GLY A 31 -13.38 -13.18 6.62
C GLY A 31 -12.39 -12.50 7.57
N GLU A 32 -11.11 -12.41 7.22
CA GLU A 32 -10.06 -11.80 8.05
C GLU A 32 -9.68 -10.41 7.54
N ALA A 33 -9.52 -9.47 8.48
CA ALA A 33 -8.79 -8.23 8.31
C ALA A 33 -7.50 -8.28 9.13
N CYS A 34 -6.50 -7.50 8.74
CA CYS A 34 -5.20 -7.45 9.41
C CYS A 34 -4.92 -6.04 9.94
N VAL A 35 -4.61 -5.94 11.23
CA VAL A 35 -4.21 -4.69 11.88
C VAL A 35 -2.78 -4.83 12.41
N GLY A 36 -1.86 -4.08 11.80
CA GLY A 36 -0.47 -4.01 12.21
C GLY A 36 -0.20 -2.83 13.13
N ARG A 37 0.62 -3.02 14.18
CA ARG A 37 1.14 -1.95 15.04
C ARG A 37 2.63 -2.10 15.28
N GLY A 38 3.36 -0.99 15.24
CA GLY A 38 4.80 -0.99 15.36
C GLY A 38 5.42 0.39 15.33
N SER A 39 6.64 0.48 14.82
CA SER A 39 7.41 1.71 14.72
C SER A 39 8.15 1.76 13.40
N MET A 40 8.22 2.96 12.81
CA MET A 40 9.13 3.25 11.70
C MET A 40 10.44 3.78 12.26
N ASP A 41 11.49 2.99 12.12
CA ASP A 41 12.86 3.34 12.52
C ASP A 41 13.30 4.62 11.82
N ARG A 42 12.90 4.78 10.55
CA ARG A 42 13.23 5.96 9.76
C ARG A 42 12.17 6.27 8.73
N ILE A 43 11.80 7.54 8.63
CA ILE A 43 11.04 8.15 7.54
C ILE A 43 11.92 9.26 6.95
N TRP A 44 12.17 9.23 5.64
CA TRP A 44 13.10 10.13 4.98
C TRP A 44 12.53 10.68 3.67
N HIS A 45 13.09 11.81 3.24
CA HIS A 45 12.80 12.45 1.95
C HIS A 45 14.06 12.68 1.16
N GLY A 46 13.87 12.79 -0.15
CA GLY A 46 14.86 13.30 -1.08
C GLY A 46 15.18 14.78 -0.86
N ARG A 47 15.89 15.35 -1.83
CA ARG A 47 16.34 16.75 -1.82
C ARG A 47 15.17 17.73 -1.74
N ALA A 48 15.43 18.95 -1.24
CA ALA A 48 14.39 19.94 -0.94
C ALA A 48 13.43 20.29 -2.10
N PHE A 49 13.84 20.11 -3.36
CA PHE A 49 12.97 20.36 -4.52
C PHE A 49 11.79 19.38 -4.63
N VAL A 50 11.81 18.24 -3.92
CA VAL A 50 10.68 17.30 -3.90
C VAL A 50 9.54 17.77 -3.00
N LYS A 51 9.78 18.75 -2.10
CA LYS A 51 8.80 19.27 -1.14
C LYS A 51 7.46 19.72 -1.76
N PRO A 52 7.40 20.48 -2.86
CA PRO A 52 6.11 20.85 -3.47
C PRO A 52 5.31 19.65 -3.96
N PHE A 53 5.98 18.64 -4.53
CA PHE A 53 5.33 17.39 -4.95
C PHE A 53 4.82 16.60 -3.74
N LEU A 54 5.63 16.50 -2.68
CA LEU A 54 5.25 15.89 -1.41
C LEU A 54 4.05 16.59 -0.76
N ALA A 55 4.01 17.93 -0.81
CA ALA A 55 2.90 18.72 -0.29
C ALA A 55 1.61 18.45 -1.07
N LEU A 56 1.67 18.39 -2.41
CA LEU A 56 0.51 18.09 -3.25
C LEU A 56 -0.06 16.70 -2.96
N GLY A 57 0.78 15.66 -2.90
CA GLY A 57 0.30 14.31 -2.56
C GLY A 57 -0.14 14.16 -1.10
N ALA A 58 0.41 14.96 -0.18
CA ALA A 58 -0.03 14.97 1.22
C ALA A 58 -1.45 15.51 1.40
N THR A 59 -1.94 16.40 0.54
CA THR A 59 -3.33 16.88 0.61
C THR A 59 -4.36 15.78 0.40
N ARG A 60 -3.96 14.65 -0.20
CA ARG A 60 -4.83 13.51 -0.54
C ARG A 60 -4.48 12.23 0.20
N ASN A 61 -3.65 12.30 1.25
CA ASN A 61 -3.12 11.13 1.97
C ASN A 61 -2.37 10.15 1.04
N ILE A 62 -1.65 10.66 0.05
CA ILE A 62 -0.84 9.84 -0.87
C ILE A 62 0.64 9.81 -0.44
N LEU A 63 1.07 10.76 0.39
CA LEU A 63 2.47 10.94 0.77
C LEU A 63 2.60 11.25 2.26
N VAL A 64 3.74 10.86 2.84
CA VAL A 64 4.10 11.20 4.22
C VAL A 64 5.04 12.41 4.17
N PRO A 65 4.57 13.64 4.40
CA PRO A 65 5.33 14.85 4.09
C PRO A 65 6.37 15.24 5.15
N ARG A 66 6.53 14.44 6.23
CA ARG A 66 7.54 14.71 7.28
C ARG A 66 8.47 13.53 7.49
N THR A 67 9.75 13.85 7.70
CA THR A 67 10.76 12.89 8.15
C THR A 67 10.61 12.62 9.65
N GLY A 68 11.11 11.48 10.10
CA GLY A 68 11.08 11.12 11.52
C GLY A 68 11.94 9.89 11.80
N ARG A 69 12.19 9.65 13.08
CA ARG A 69 12.79 8.42 13.61
C ARG A 69 11.91 7.92 14.74
N ASP A 70 11.88 6.61 14.91
CA ASP A 70 11.10 5.93 15.96
C ASP A 70 9.63 6.38 15.97
N VAL A 71 9.02 6.44 14.78
CA VAL A 71 7.68 6.98 14.58
C VAL A 71 6.64 5.87 14.80
N PRO A 72 5.74 5.97 15.79
CA PRO A 72 4.70 4.97 15.98
C PRO A 72 3.85 4.82 14.72
N PHE A 73 3.58 3.56 14.37
CA PHE A 73 2.98 3.18 13.11
C PHE A 73 1.82 2.21 13.32
N THR A 74 0.74 2.44 12.59
CA THR A 74 -0.38 1.49 12.47
C THR A 74 -0.71 1.28 11.00
N ILE A 75 -1.00 0.03 10.63
CA ILE A 75 -1.51 -0.33 9.30
C ILE A 75 -2.80 -1.12 9.45
N GLU A 76 -3.81 -0.78 8.66
CA GLU A 76 -5.11 -1.43 8.65
C GLU A 76 -5.39 -1.93 7.24
N ASN A 77 -5.47 -3.27 7.12
CA ASN A 77 -5.77 -4.00 5.90
C ASN A 77 -7.17 -4.60 6.03
N VAL A 78 -8.18 -3.96 5.44
CA VAL A 78 -9.58 -4.36 5.62
C VAL A 78 -10.22 -4.64 4.27
N PRO A 79 -10.73 -5.86 4.03
CA PRO A 79 -11.41 -6.20 2.79
C PRO A 79 -12.87 -5.72 2.81
N TYR A 80 -13.39 -5.35 1.65
CA TYR A 80 -14.79 -4.97 1.44
C TYR A 80 -15.19 -5.12 -0.03
N THR A 81 -16.50 -5.20 -0.29
CA THR A 81 -17.04 -5.08 -1.65
C THR A 81 -17.29 -3.62 -1.98
N ASP A 82 -16.65 -3.10 -3.02
CA ASP A 82 -16.88 -1.73 -3.48
C ASP A 82 -18.22 -1.57 -4.20
N SER A 83 -18.59 -0.34 -4.57
CA SER A 83 -19.84 -0.01 -5.27
C SER A 83 -19.96 -0.64 -6.66
N HIS A 84 -18.86 -1.17 -7.19
CA HIS A 84 -18.78 -1.83 -8.50
C HIS A 84 -18.74 -3.36 -8.37
N GLY A 85 -18.95 -3.89 -7.17
CA GLY A 85 -19.00 -5.34 -6.91
C GLY A 85 -17.64 -6.03 -6.85
N ARG A 86 -16.54 -5.27 -6.76
CA ARG A 86 -15.17 -5.81 -6.72
C ARG A 86 -14.73 -6.03 -5.29
N GLU A 87 -14.03 -7.14 -5.04
CA GLU A 87 -13.26 -7.29 -3.81
C GLU A 87 -12.15 -6.24 -3.79
N THR A 88 -12.19 -5.39 -2.77
CA THR A 88 -11.25 -4.31 -2.53
C THR A 88 -10.65 -4.47 -1.16
N VAL A 89 -9.34 -4.26 -1.04
CA VAL A 89 -8.66 -4.26 0.26
C VAL A 89 -8.10 -2.86 0.50
N THR A 90 -8.57 -2.21 1.56
CA THR A 90 -7.96 -0.97 2.05
C THR A 90 -6.59 -1.27 2.63
N PHE A 91 -5.59 -0.43 2.36
CA PHE A 91 -4.28 -0.42 3.01
C PHE A 91 -4.04 0.98 3.58
N VAL A 92 -4.54 1.25 4.78
CA VAL A 92 -4.38 2.54 5.45
C VAL A 92 -3.23 2.47 6.43
N ARG A 93 -2.28 3.38 6.27
CA ARG A 93 -1.12 3.50 7.14
C ARG A 93 -1.18 4.83 7.88
N THR A 94 -1.07 4.79 9.20
CA THR A 94 -1.05 5.98 10.05
C THR A 94 0.30 6.11 10.73
N PHE A 95 0.93 7.27 10.57
CA PHE A 95 2.23 7.64 11.12
C PHE A 95 2.05 8.72 12.18
N ALA A 96 2.41 8.45 13.43
CA ALA A 96 2.32 9.40 14.54
C ALA A 96 3.51 10.36 14.55
N LEU A 97 3.53 11.29 13.59
CA LEU A 97 4.61 12.26 13.41
C LEU A 97 4.49 13.46 14.36
N PRO A 98 5.60 14.15 14.65
CA PRO A 98 5.58 15.45 15.32
C PRO A 98 4.66 16.44 14.55
N GLY A 99 3.78 17.13 15.27
CA GLY A 99 2.80 18.05 14.70
C GLY A 99 1.56 17.37 14.10
N GLY A 100 1.24 16.15 14.55
CA GLY A 100 -0.02 15.46 14.29
C GLY A 100 0.12 14.24 13.37
N PRO A 101 -0.80 13.27 13.48
CA PRO A 101 -0.77 12.05 12.67
C PRO A 101 -0.87 12.37 11.17
N ARG A 102 -0.23 11.53 10.36
CA ARG A 102 -0.37 11.56 8.90
C ARG A 102 -0.78 10.19 8.39
N ARG A 103 -1.64 10.19 7.38
CA ARG A 103 -2.18 8.98 6.78
C ARG A 103 -1.66 8.81 5.36
N PHE A 104 -1.41 7.57 5.01
CA PHE A 104 -1.29 7.12 3.64
C PHE A 104 -2.45 6.17 3.39
N ASP A 105 -3.37 6.57 2.51
CA ASP A 105 -4.57 5.82 2.19
C ASP A 105 -4.40 5.18 0.81
N ALA A 106 -4.67 3.89 0.73
CA ALA A 106 -4.64 3.12 -0.50
C ALA A 106 -5.79 2.11 -0.49
N THR A 107 -6.29 1.79 -1.67
CA THR A 107 -7.29 0.75 -1.87
C THR A 107 -6.89 -0.07 -3.08
N MET A 108 -6.82 -1.37 -2.91
CA MET A 108 -6.29 -2.28 -3.92
C MET A 108 -7.38 -3.22 -4.42
N VAL A 109 -7.40 -3.42 -5.74
CA VAL A 109 -8.27 -4.39 -6.41
C VAL A 109 -7.43 -5.29 -7.32
N HIS A 110 -7.93 -6.48 -7.63
CA HIS A 110 -7.34 -7.27 -8.71
C HIS A 110 -7.84 -6.77 -10.07
N SER A 111 -6.94 -6.51 -11.02
CA SER A 111 -7.27 -6.18 -12.41
C SER A 111 -7.14 -7.43 -13.28
N PRO A 112 -8.25 -8.04 -13.73
CA PRO A 112 -8.20 -9.22 -14.60
C PRO A 112 -7.56 -8.93 -15.95
N GLU A 113 -7.77 -7.74 -16.51
CA GLU A 113 -7.25 -7.35 -17.82
C GLU A 113 -5.72 -7.22 -17.82
N ARG A 114 -5.13 -6.79 -16.70
CA ARG A 114 -3.69 -6.53 -16.57
C ARG A 114 -2.94 -7.64 -15.84
N SER A 115 -3.68 -8.61 -15.30
CA SER A 115 -3.19 -9.68 -14.43
C SER A 115 -2.27 -9.13 -13.35
N CYS A 116 -2.74 -8.12 -12.62
CA CYS A 116 -1.98 -7.49 -11.54
C CYS A 116 -2.90 -6.92 -10.47
N VAL A 117 -2.32 -6.50 -9.34
CA VAL A 117 -3.03 -5.67 -8.37
C VAL A 117 -3.01 -4.23 -8.88
N LEU A 118 -4.15 -3.58 -8.88
CA LEU A 118 -4.27 -2.15 -9.14
C LEU A 118 -4.43 -1.42 -7.79
N ASP A 119 -3.52 -0.50 -7.52
CA ASP A 119 -3.48 0.30 -6.31
C ASP A 119 -3.97 1.72 -6.58
N TYR A 120 -5.13 2.06 -6.00
CA TYR A 120 -5.63 3.42 -6.02
C TYR A 120 -5.14 4.18 -4.79
N LEU A 121 -4.41 5.25 -5.05
CA LEU A 121 -3.80 6.07 -4.03
C LEU A 121 -4.70 7.25 -3.63
N GLY A 122 -4.74 7.46 -2.31
CA GLY A 122 -5.42 8.57 -1.67
C GLY A 122 -6.92 8.38 -1.51
N THR A 123 -7.55 9.36 -0.86
CA THR A 123 -8.97 9.29 -0.48
C THR A 123 -9.95 9.35 -1.64
N HIS A 124 -9.52 9.74 -2.84
CA HIS A 124 -10.40 9.97 -4.01
C HIS A 124 -10.02 9.11 -5.21
N GLN A 125 -9.03 8.22 -5.07
CA GLN A 125 -8.59 7.29 -6.10
C GLN A 125 -8.18 7.95 -7.44
N HIS A 126 -7.63 9.18 -7.41
CA HIS A 126 -7.21 9.84 -8.65
C HIS A 126 -5.98 9.22 -9.29
N LEU A 127 -5.14 8.52 -8.52
CA LEU A 127 -3.91 7.93 -9.03
C LEU A 127 -4.02 6.42 -8.89
N ALA A 128 -4.11 5.74 -10.03
CA ALA A 128 -4.14 4.29 -10.11
C ALA A 128 -2.76 3.78 -10.56
N THR A 129 -2.20 2.81 -9.85
CA THR A 129 -0.86 2.28 -10.08
C THR A 129 -0.91 0.77 -10.22
N ASP A 130 -0.37 0.25 -11.33
CA ASP A 130 -0.20 -1.20 -11.48
C ASP A 130 0.87 -1.68 -10.48
N LEU A 131 0.60 -2.74 -9.72
CA LEU A 131 1.56 -3.36 -8.80
C LEU A 131 1.94 -4.74 -9.28
N ARG A 132 3.25 -4.98 -9.37
CA ARG A 132 3.84 -6.30 -9.63
C ARG A 132 4.41 -6.85 -8.34
N LEU A 133 3.91 -8.00 -7.92
CA LEU A 133 4.29 -8.66 -6.69
C LEU A 133 5.07 -9.92 -7.00
N THR A 134 6.19 -10.12 -6.32
CA THR A 134 7.04 -11.30 -6.49
C THR A 134 7.61 -11.75 -5.15
N ALA A 135 7.72 -13.05 -4.93
CA ALA A 135 8.45 -13.65 -3.82
C ALA A 135 9.95 -13.69 -4.16
N GLU A 136 10.77 -13.20 -3.23
CA GLU A 136 12.21 -13.29 -3.30
C GLU A 136 12.71 -14.65 -2.79
N PRO A 137 13.96 -15.05 -3.10
CA PRO A 137 14.50 -16.35 -2.69
C PRO A 137 14.50 -16.61 -1.18
N ASP A 138 14.52 -15.54 -0.37
CA ASP A 138 14.45 -15.59 1.10
C ASP A 138 13.00 -15.68 1.63
N GLY A 139 12.01 -15.80 0.75
CA GLY A 139 10.58 -15.81 1.09
C GLY A 139 10.01 -14.43 1.41
N SER A 140 10.77 -13.34 1.27
CA SER A 140 10.24 -11.98 1.40
C SER A 140 9.40 -11.59 0.19
N LEU A 141 8.49 -10.65 0.39
CA LEU A 141 7.66 -10.08 -0.67
C LEU A 141 8.31 -8.82 -1.21
N LEU A 142 8.41 -8.73 -2.53
CA LEU A 142 8.79 -7.55 -3.26
C LEU A 142 7.61 -7.05 -4.11
N ILE A 143 7.27 -5.77 -3.96
CA ILE A 143 6.25 -5.09 -4.75
C ILE A 143 6.91 -3.95 -5.49
N ARG A 144 6.69 -3.89 -6.81
CA ARG A 144 7.13 -2.78 -7.66
C ARG A 144 5.95 -2.13 -8.35
N SER A 145 5.92 -0.80 -8.35
CA SER A 145 4.99 -0.05 -9.18
C SER A 145 5.34 -0.17 -10.66
N GLY A 146 4.31 -0.28 -11.49
CA GLY A 146 4.38 -0.24 -12.94
C GLY A 146 3.88 1.09 -13.48
N GLU A 147 2.88 1.03 -14.35
CA GLU A 147 2.30 2.22 -14.95
C GLU A 147 1.38 2.96 -13.97
N HIS A 148 1.49 4.29 -13.95
CA HIS A 148 0.61 5.16 -13.18
C HIS A 148 -0.36 5.88 -14.11
N ARG A 149 -1.62 6.00 -13.67
CA ARG A 149 -2.69 6.67 -14.43
C ARG A 149 -3.42 7.64 -13.53
N PHE A 150 -3.61 8.86 -14.02
CA PHE A 150 -4.44 9.86 -13.40
C PHE A 150 -5.87 9.74 -13.92
N ARG A 151 -6.83 9.57 -13.01
CA ARG A 151 -8.24 9.32 -13.30
C ARG A 151 -9.14 10.29 -12.54
N GLU A 152 -9.80 11.17 -13.29
CA GLU A 152 -10.76 12.13 -12.73
C GLU A 152 -11.91 12.37 -13.71
N GLY A 153 -13.11 11.91 -13.34
CA GLY A 153 -14.27 11.93 -14.24
C GLY A 153 -13.92 11.29 -15.60
N PRO A 154 -14.12 12.01 -16.73
CA PRO A 154 -13.80 11.49 -18.07
C PRO A 154 -12.30 11.40 -18.36
N VAL A 155 -11.44 12.00 -17.53
CA VAL A 155 -9.99 12.01 -17.74
C VAL A 155 -9.43 10.65 -17.34
N ASP A 156 -8.68 10.01 -18.25
CA ASP A 156 -7.80 8.86 -17.99
C ASP A 156 -6.48 9.10 -18.71
N LEU A 157 -5.47 9.58 -17.99
CA LEU A 157 -4.18 9.96 -18.58
C LEU A 157 -3.05 9.17 -17.93
N ARG A 158 -2.18 8.61 -18.75
CA ARG A 158 -0.93 8.02 -18.28
C ARG A 158 -0.05 9.12 -17.68
N VAL A 159 0.43 8.90 -16.46
CA VAL A 159 1.40 9.81 -15.85
C VAL A 159 2.74 9.60 -16.57
N PRO A 160 3.34 10.65 -17.15
CA PRO A 160 4.63 10.52 -17.82
C PRO A 160 5.71 9.98 -16.88
N ARG A 161 6.51 9.01 -17.36
CA ARG A 161 7.63 8.42 -16.60
C ARG A 161 8.63 9.45 -16.07
N LEU A 162 8.71 10.62 -16.69
CA LEU A 162 9.57 11.71 -16.25
C LEU A 162 9.17 12.27 -14.88
N ILE A 163 7.87 12.27 -14.57
CA ILE A 163 7.31 12.80 -13.32
C ILE A 163 6.76 11.71 -12.39
N GLY A 164 6.55 10.50 -12.90
CA GLY A 164 6.15 9.33 -12.10
C GLY A 164 7.19 8.94 -11.06
N GLY A 165 6.74 8.39 -9.94
CA GLY A 165 7.61 7.86 -8.89
C GLY A 165 7.56 6.33 -8.87
N ASP A 166 8.69 5.68 -9.13
CA ASP A 166 8.86 4.24 -9.04
C ASP A 166 8.94 3.85 -7.56
N ALA A 167 7.90 3.19 -7.07
CA ALA A 167 7.79 2.65 -5.73
C ALA A 167 8.26 1.19 -5.67
N GLU A 168 9.14 0.91 -4.72
CA GLU A 168 9.55 -0.43 -4.33
C GLU A 168 9.18 -0.64 -2.86
N VAL A 169 8.44 -1.71 -2.57
CA VAL A 169 8.10 -2.14 -1.22
C VAL A 169 8.66 -3.53 -1.01
N ARG A 170 9.47 -3.71 0.03
CA ARG A 170 9.88 -5.02 0.50
C ARG A 170 9.27 -5.28 1.86
N GLU A 171 8.55 -6.39 2.01
CA GLU A 171 8.05 -6.89 3.28
C GLU A 171 8.67 -8.25 3.58
N SER A 172 9.26 -8.41 4.76
CA SER A 172 9.79 -9.69 5.26
C SER A 172 9.24 -9.98 6.65
N PHE A 173 9.41 -11.22 7.11
CA PHE A 173 9.12 -11.61 8.48
C PHE A 173 10.40 -12.07 9.16
N ASP A 174 10.61 -11.64 10.39
CA ASP A 174 11.72 -12.05 11.24
C ASP A 174 11.20 -12.96 12.34
N ASP A 175 11.53 -14.26 12.24
CA ASP A 175 11.12 -15.29 13.20
C ASP A 175 11.73 -15.11 14.59
N ALA A 176 12.94 -14.53 14.68
CA ALA A 176 13.60 -14.33 15.97
C ALA A 176 12.87 -13.28 16.82
N THR A 177 12.30 -12.25 16.18
CA THR A 177 11.59 -11.17 16.88
C THR A 177 10.06 -11.28 16.80
N GLY A 178 9.56 -12.15 15.91
CA GLY A 178 8.13 -12.30 15.61
C GLY A 178 7.53 -11.02 15.04
N ARG A 179 8.26 -10.34 14.14
CA ARG A 179 7.87 -9.05 13.58
C ARG A 179 7.96 -9.06 12.06
N PHE A 180 7.04 -8.35 11.43
CA PHE A 180 7.18 -7.96 10.04
C PHE A 180 8.15 -6.80 9.94
N ARG A 181 9.00 -6.82 8.92
CA ARG A 181 9.83 -5.69 8.52
C ARG A 181 9.31 -5.17 7.19
N ILE A 182 9.17 -3.86 7.10
CA ILE A 182 8.73 -3.18 5.88
C ILE A 182 9.76 -2.14 5.50
N ARG A 183 10.09 -2.08 4.22
CA ARG A 183 10.88 -1.01 3.61
C ARG A 183 10.17 -0.52 2.37
N VAL A 184 9.90 0.77 2.33
CA VAL A 184 9.32 1.47 1.19
C VAL A 184 10.31 2.49 0.69
N ALA A 185 10.59 2.47 -0.60
CA ALA A 185 11.39 3.47 -1.28
C ALA A 185 10.68 3.90 -2.55
N VAL A 186 10.46 5.20 -2.69
CA VAL A 186 9.96 5.81 -3.91
C VAL A 186 11.07 6.64 -4.51
N THR A 187 11.38 6.36 -5.77
CA THR A 187 12.42 7.02 -6.54
C THR A 187 11.82 7.60 -7.81
N ASN A 188 12.48 8.58 -8.41
CA ASN A 188 12.15 9.03 -9.75
C ASN A 188 13.40 8.93 -10.60
N ARG A 189 13.22 8.48 -11.85
CA ARG A 189 14.32 8.22 -12.78
C ARG A 189 15.26 9.40 -13.02
N ARG A 190 14.76 10.64 -12.93
CA ARG A 190 15.56 11.86 -13.14
C ARG A 190 15.99 12.52 -11.84
N PHE A 191 15.14 12.45 -10.83
CA PHE A 191 15.28 13.23 -9.59
C PHE A 191 15.88 12.42 -8.44
N GLY A 192 16.05 11.11 -8.63
CA GLY A 192 16.59 10.21 -7.62
C GLY A 192 15.56 9.89 -6.52
N PRO A 193 16.00 9.58 -5.30
CA PRO A 193 15.11 9.23 -4.19
C PRO A 193 14.14 10.38 -3.87
N LEU A 194 12.85 10.07 -3.80
CA LEU A 194 11.79 11.03 -3.46
C LEU A 194 11.43 10.94 -1.98
N PHE A 195 11.09 9.74 -1.50
CA PHE A 195 10.82 9.46 -0.10
C PHE A 195 10.86 7.98 0.19
N GLY A 196 10.91 7.63 1.47
CA GLY A 196 10.76 6.26 1.91
C GLY A 196 10.66 6.15 3.41
N TYR A 197 10.36 4.95 3.86
CA TYR A 197 10.36 4.60 5.27
C TYR A 197 10.71 3.15 5.47
N GLU A 198 11.26 2.85 6.64
CA GLU A 198 11.54 1.49 7.07
C GLU A 198 11.23 1.34 8.55
N GLY A 199 10.83 0.12 8.92
CA GLY A 199 10.49 -0.19 10.29
C GLY A 199 9.94 -1.59 10.45
N THR A 200 9.36 -1.82 11.63
CA THR A 200 8.81 -3.11 12.00
C THR A 200 7.43 -3.00 12.63
N PHE A 201 6.62 -4.05 12.49
CA PHE A 201 5.31 -4.12 13.13
C PHE A 201 4.90 -5.56 13.44
N ARG A 202 3.93 -5.71 14.34
CA ARG A 202 3.25 -6.98 14.59
C ARG A 202 1.83 -6.90 14.04
N ALA A 203 1.40 -7.94 13.34
CA ALA A 203 0.05 -8.08 12.84
C ALA A 203 -0.85 -8.79 13.85
N ARG A 204 -2.10 -8.34 13.94
CA ARG A 204 -3.20 -9.09 14.56
C ARG A 204 -4.30 -9.24 13.52
N TYR A 205 -4.90 -10.42 13.50
CA TYR A 205 -5.99 -10.74 12.58
C TYR A 205 -7.31 -10.63 13.34
N VAL A 206 -8.29 -10.03 12.69
CA VAL A 206 -9.61 -9.77 13.27
C VAL A 206 -10.67 -10.17 12.26
N ASP A 207 -11.85 -10.55 12.74
CA ASP A 207 -13.01 -10.82 11.90
C ASP A 207 -13.41 -9.54 11.13
N ALA A 208 -13.39 -9.60 9.81
CA ALA A 208 -13.62 -8.46 8.93
C ALA A 208 -15.07 -7.95 9.01
N LEU A 209 -16.04 -8.84 9.20
CA LEU A 209 -17.47 -8.48 9.31
C LEU A 209 -17.74 -7.71 10.61
N ARG A 210 -17.17 -8.17 11.73
CA ARG A 210 -17.28 -7.52 13.05
C ARG A 210 -16.43 -6.28 13.16
N HIS A 211 -15.24 -6.29 12.56
CA HIS A 211 -14.36 -5.12 12.53
C HIS A 211 -14.97 -4.01 11.68
N GLY A 212 -15.57 -4.39 10.55
CA GLY A 212 -16.15 -3.50 9.56
C GLY A 212 -15.11 -2.58 8.91
N VAL A 213 -15.52 -1.88 7.88
CA VAL A 213 -14.73 -0.75 7.36
C VAL A 213 -15.15 0.49 8.13
N ARG A 214 -14.37 0.86 9.14
CA ARG A 214 -14.61 2.07 9.93
C ARG A 214 -14.61 3.32 9.04
N ALA A 215 -15.28 4.38 9.51
CA ALA A 215 -15.30 5.66 8.82
C ALA A 215 -13.87 6.13 8.50
N GLY A 216 -13.65 6.48 7.22
CA GLY A 216 -12.35 6.90 6.71
C GLY A 216 -11.43 5.78 6.22
N LEU A 217 -11.77 4.49 6.35
CA LEU A 217 -11.04 3.41 5.67
C LEU A 217 -11.53 3.17 4.23
N ARG A 218 -12.75 3.60 3.91
CA ARG A 218 -13.23 3.71 2.53
C ARG A 218 -12.79 5.02 1.89
N PRO A 219 -12.54 5.03 0.57
CA PRO A 219 -12.34 6.27 -0.15
C PRO A 219 -13.67 7.05 -0.20
N VAL A 220 -13.57 8.36 -0.41
CA VAL A 220 -14.71 9.25 -0.65
C VAL A 220 -15.35 8.97 -2.01
N ARG A 221 -14.56 8.48 -2.97
CA ARG A 221 -14.98 8.11 -4.33
C ARG A 221 -14.33 6.80 -4.77
N GLU A 222 -15.11 5.92 -5.39
CA GLU A 222 -14.66 4.66 -5.96
C GLU A 222 -14.62 4.74 -7.50
N GLU A 223 -13.45 4.50 -8.07
CA GLU A 223 -13.15 4.56 -9.50
C GLU A 223 -13.54 3.24 -10.18
N ALA A 224 -14.44 3.32 -11.16
CA ALA A 224 -15.01 2.15 -11.82
C ALA A 224 -14.00 1.39 -12.70
N ARG A 225 -13.04 2.11 -13.28
CA ARG A 225 -12.05 1.55 -14.22
C ARG A 225 -11.01 0.73 -13.46
N ALA A 226 -10.96 -0.59 -13.61
CA ALA A 226 -9.88 -1.44 -13.09
C ALA A 226 -8.71 -1.60 -14.08
#